data_AF-A0A953JIL6-F1
#
_entry.id   AF-A0A953JIL6-F1
#
_cell.length_a   1.000
_cell.length_b   1.000
_cell.length_c   1.000
_cell.angle_alpha   90.00
_cell.angle_beta   90.00
_cell.angle_gamma   90.00
#
_symmetry.space_group_name_H-M   'P 1'
#
loop_
_entity.id
_entity.type
_entity.pdbx_description
1 polymer ?
#
loop_
_entity_poly.entity_id
_entity_poly.type
_entity_poly.pdbx_seq_one_letter_code
_entity_poly.pdbx_strand_id
1 'polypeptide(L)' 'MPPRVLISDKLSPAAIEIFKRRGIAVDFKPGLSPAELRAIIAPYDGLAVRSATKVTRELLEAAPNLKV' A
#
# COMPACT_ATOMS: atom_id res chain seq x y z
N MET A 1 -9.68 3.71 -13.89
CA MET A 1 -9.34 4.41 -12.64
C MET A 1 -7.84 4.37 -12.44
N PRO A 2 -7.20 5.44 -11.95
CA PRO A 2 -5.79 5.39 -11.61
C PRO A 2 -5.58 4.43 -10.42
N PRO A 3 -4.57 3.54 -10.47
CA PRO A 3 -4.32 2.62 -9.37
C PRO A 3 -3.96 3.38 -8.10
N ARG A 4 -4.45 2.90 -6.95
CA ARG A 4 -4.13 3.47 -5.64
C ARG A 4 -3.10 2.59 -4.93
N VAL A 5 -2.00 3.19 -4.51
CA VAL A 5 -0.91 2.49 -3.81
C VAL A 5 -0.81 2.99 -2.38
N LEU A 6 -0.93 2.07 -1.41
CA LEU A 6 -0.67 2.34 -0.01
C LEU A 6 0.79 2.03 0.32
N ILE A 7 1.47 2.99 0.94
CA ILE A 7 2.82 2.82 1.45
C ILE A 7 2.74 2.78 2.98
N SER A 8 2.95 1.61 3.58
CA SER A 8 2.89 1.44 5.04
C SER A 8 4.25 1.39 5.73
N ASP A 9 5.32 1.55 4.95
CA ASP A 9 6.69 1.60 5.45
C ASP A 9 7.36 2.91 5.03
N LYS A 10 8.53 3.23 5.60
CA LYS A 10 9.36 4.33 5.11
C LYS A 10 10.00 3.92 3.77
N LEU A 11 9.21 4.00 2.71
CA LEU A 11 9.69 3.91 1.34
C LEU A 11 10.51 5.17 1.01
N SER A 12 11.51 5.03 0.14
CA SER A 12 12.32 6.16 -0.29
C SER A 12 11.44 7.23 -0.95
N PRO A 13 11.63 8.53 -0.66
CA PRO A 13 10.85 9.61 -1.28
C PRO A 13 10.91 9.61 -2.81
N ALA A 14 11.99 9.07 -3.40
CA ALA A 14 12.11 8.86 -4.84
C ALA A 14 10.98 8.00 -5.43
N ALA A 15 10.49 7.00 -4.69
CA ALA A 15 9.40 6.15 -5.16
C ALA A 15 8.08 6.93 -5.21
N ILE A 16 7.81 7.77 -4.20
CA ILE A 16 6.61 8.63 -4.17
C ILE A 16 6.62 9.58 -5.38
N GLU A 17 7.77 10.17 -5.72
CA GLU A 17 7.91 11.00 -6.91
C GLU A 17 7.63 10.22 -8.21
N ILE A 18 8.16 9.00 -8.35
CA ILE A 18 7.92 8.16 -9.54
C ILE A 18 6.44 7.84 -9.69
N PHE A 19 5.77 7.46 -8.60
CA PHE A 19 4.34 7.16 -8.63
C PHE A 19 3.50 8.41 -8.93
N LYS A 20 3.82 9.56 -8.33
CA LYS A 20 3.16 10.84 -8.65
C LYS A 20 3.35 11.22 -10.12
N ARG A 21 4.57 11.08 -10.67
CA ARG A 21 4.86 11.32 -12.10
C ARG A 21 4.09 10.37 -13.02
N ARG A 22 3.83 9.14 -12.58
CA ARG A 22 3.00 8.17 -13.30
C ARG A 22 1.48 8.42 -13.16
N GLY A 23 1.05 9.42 -12.39
CA GLY A 23 -0.37 9.69 -12.14
C GLY A 23 -1.03 8.66 -11.23
N ILE A 24 -0.23 7.96 -10.41
CA ILE A 24 -0.69 6.95 -9.46
C ILE A 24 -0.99 7.63 -8.12
N ALA A 25 -2.13 7.31 -7.52
CA ALA A 25 -2.53 7.87 -6.25
C ALA A 25 -1.79 7.15 -5.11
N VAL A 26 -0.86 7.83 -4.47
CA VAL A 26 -0.04 7.27 -3.38
C VAL A 26 -0.52 7.80 -2.03
N ASP A 27 -0.89 6.89 -1.14
CA ASP A 27 -1.16 7.18 0.26
C ASP A 27 0.02 6.73 1.13
N PHE A 28 0.70 7.68 1.78
CA PHE A 28 1.81 7.40 2.67
C PHE A 28 1.32 7.34 4.12
N LYS A 29 1.19 6.13 4.67
CA LYS A 29 0.74 5.87 6.05
C LYS A 29 1.68 4.89 6.75
N PRO A 30 2.92 5.32 7.07
CA PRO A 30 3.88 4.47 7.76
C PRO A 30 3.40 4.11 9.18
N GLY A 31 3.65 2.88 9.61
CA GLY A 31 3.38 2.45 11.00
C GLY A 31 1.96 1.97 11.28
N LEU A 32 1.15 1.71 10.24
CA LEU A 32 -0.15 1.06 10.40
C LEU A 32 0.01 -0.36 10.96
N SER A 33 -0.86 -0.71 11.90
CA SER A 33 -0.96 -2.08 12.40
C SER A 33 -1.51 -3.00 11.30
N PRO A 34 -1.20 -4.31 11.29
CA PRO A 34 -1.74 -5.25 10.31
C PRO A 34 -3.27 -5.23 10.24
N ALA A 35 -3.94 -5.05 11.38
CA ALA A 35 -5.40 -4.95 11.46
C ALA A 35 -5.96 -3.68 10.79
N GLU A 36 -5.34 -2.52 11.02
CA GLU A 36 -5.75 -1.26 10.38
C GLU A 36 -5.48 -1.30 8.89
N LEU A 37 -4.33 -1.85 8.51
CA LEU A 37 -3.95 -2.03 7.12
C LEU A 37 -4.99 -2.92 6.42
N ARG A 38 -5.40 -4.02 7.06
CA ARG A 38 -6.48 -4.90 6.58
C ARG A 38 -7.82 -4.17 6.40
N ALA A 39 -8.15 -3.24 7.29
CA ALA A 39 -9.39 -2.47 7.21
C ALA A 39 -9.38 -1.45 6.07
N ILE A 40 -8.21 -0.84 5.79
CA ILE A 40 -8.12 0.21 4.77
C ILE A 40 -7.68 -0.30 3.39
N ILE A 41 -7.12 -1.51 3.26
CA ILE A 41 -6.50 -2.00 2.03
C ILE A 41 -7.50 -2.39 0.93
N ALA A 42 -8.75 -2.68 1.27
CA ALA A 42 -9.79 -3.10 0.31
C ALA A 42 -9.94 -2.18 -0.94
N PRO A 43 -9.92 -0.83 -0.83
CA PRO A 43 -9.94 0.08 -1.98
C PRO A 43 -8.58 0.32 -2.65
N TYR A 44 -7.48 -0.25 -2.17
CA TYR A 44 -6.15 -0.04 -2.75
C TYR A 44 -5.80 -1.15 -3.74
N ASP A 45 -5.18 -0.74 -4.85
CA ASP A 45 -4.70 -1.64 -5.90
C ASP A 45 -3.26 -2.11 -5.65
N GLY A 46 -2.50 -1.44 -4.78
CA GLY A 46 -1.12 -1.81 -4.51
C GLY A 46 -0.71 -1.54 -3.07
N LEU A 47 0.20 -2.37 -2.56
CA LEU A 47 0.78 -2.25 -1.23
C LEU A 47 2.30 -2.25 -1.34
N ALA A 48 2.93 -1.16 -0.91
CA ALA A 48 4.38 -1.04 -0.84
C ALA A 48 4.85 -1.14 0.61
N VAL A 49 5.60 -2.20 0.90
CA VAL A 49 6.17 -2.54 2.20
C VAL A 49 7.65 -2.81 2.05
N ARG A 50 8.48 -2.49 3.06
CA ARG A 50 9.92 -2.77 3.02
C ARG A 50 10.28 -3.92 3.95
N SER A 51 9.93 -3.83 5.22
CA SER A 51 10.20 -4.89 6.20
C SER A 51 9.35 -4.81 7.46
N ALA A 52 8.76 -3.65 7.76
CA ALA A 52 8.00 -3.44 8.99
C ALA A 52 6.62 -4.12 8.94
N THR A 53 6.02 -4.23 7.75
CA THR A 53 4.68 -4.80 7.60
C THR A 53 4.77 -6.26 7.15
N LYS A 54 4.30 -7.19 7.98
CA LYS A 54 4.11 -8.59 7.58
C LYS A 54 2.84 -8.71 6.73
N VAL A 55 3.01 -9.07 5.46
CA VAL A 55 1.89 -9.45 4.59
C VAL A 55 1.44 -10.85 5.01
N THR A 56 0.38 -10.94 5.80
CA THR A 56 -0.24 -12.22 6.20
C THR A 56 -1.29 -12.66 5.16
N ARG A 57 -1.64 -13.95 5.15
CA ARG A 57 -2.71 -14.49 4.28
C ARG A 57 -4.02 -13.73 4.44
N GLU A 58 -4.35 -13.46 5.69
CA GLU A 58 -5.44 -12.59 6.12
C GLU A 58 -5.46 -11.24 5.40
N LEU A 59 -4.31 -10.56 5.34
CA LEU A 59 -4.19 -9.28 4.67
C LEU A 59 -4.51 -9.40 3.17
N LEU A 60 -3.98 -10.45 2.52
CA LEU A 60 -4.25 -10.74 1.12
C LEU A 60 -5.74 -11.05 0.87
N GLU A 61 -6.38 -11.79 1.78
CA GLU A 61 -7.83 -12.09 1.69
C GLU A 61 -8.71 -10.84 1.81
N ALA A 62 -8.29 -9.84 2.60
CA ALA A 62 -9.00 -8.57 2.71
C ALA A 62 -8.65 -7.56 1.62
N ALA A 63 -7.69 -7.88 0.76
CA ALA A 63 -7.22 -7.02 -0.32
C ALA A 63 -7.58 -7.63 -1.70
N PRO A 64 -8.88 -7.73 -2.05
CA PRO A 64 -9.31 -8.39 -3.29
C PRO A 64 -8.88 -7.64 -4.55
N ASN A 65 -8.62 -6.33 -4.44
CA ASN A 65 -8.16 -5.47 -5.53
C ASN A 65 -6.63 -5.38 -5.63
N LEU A 66 -5.90 -6.02 -4.71
CA LEU A 66 -4.45 -5.94 -4.68
C LEU A 66 -3.86 -6.61 -5.93
N LYS A 67 -3.13 -5.82 -6.70
CA LYS A 67 -2.38 -6.25 -7.89
C LYS A 67 -0.88 -6.04 -7.62
N VAL A 68 -0.09 -7.03 -8.02
CA VAL A 68 1.38 -7.01 -7.95
C VAL A 68 1.97 -6.46 -9.24
#